data_AF-A0A359MSW3-F1
#
_entry.id   AF-A0A359MSW3-F1
#
_cell.length_a   1.000
_cell.length_b   1.000
_cell.length_c   1.000
_cell.angle_alpha   90.00
_cell.angle_beta   90.00
_cell.angle_gamma   90.00
#
_symmetry.space_group_name_H-M   'P 1'
#
loop_
_entity.id
_entity.type
_entity.pdbx_description
1 polymer ?
#
loop_
_entity_poly.entity_id
_entity_poly.type
_entity_poly.pdbx_seq_one_letter_code
_entity_poly.pdbx_strand_id
1 'polypeptide(L)'
;MAIEFALENKKAVMHIYSSANRESYERYLNKVYQYVVTKYIESVFADIPAKEEDLEIIIKFFKCELVGYTLDWMSDGMRYDIRNQVRRICELFDGTTKIAIQRSAEK
;
A
#
# COMPACT_ATOMS: atom_id res chain seq x y z
N MET A 1 -10.85 -0.01 1.82
CA MET A 1 -9.37 -0.17 1.96
C MET A 1 -9.02 -0.15 3.45
N ALA A 2 -7.82 -0.61 3.85
CA ALA A 2 -7.43 -0.67 5.27
C ALA A 2 -7.47 0.71 5.98
N ILE A 3 -7.17 1.79 5.25
CA ILE A 3 -7.29 3.19 5.73
C ILE A 3 -8.74 3.53 6.10
N GLU A 4 -9.70 3.18 5.25
CA GLU A 4 -11.14 3.43 5.51
C GLU A 4 -11.64 2.70 6.75
N PHE A 5 -11.29 1.41 6.86
CA PHE A 5 -11.61 0.62 8.04
C PHE A 5 -11.01 1.23 9.31
N ALA A 6 -9.77 1.72 9.25
CA ALA A 6 -9.10 2.37 10.38
C ALA A 6 -9.77 3.69 10.78
N LEU A 7 -10.23 4.50 9.82
CA LEU A 7 -10.95 5.74 10.07
C LEU A 7 -12.32 5.49 10.73
N GLU A 8 -13.09 4.52 10.22
CA GLU A 8 -14.40 4.14 10.77
C GLU A 8 -14.29 3.55 12.19
N ASN A 9 -13.18 2.89 12.51
CA ASN A 9 -12.97 2.15 13.76
C ASN A 9 -11.82 2.71 14.60
N LYS A 10 -11.56 4.03 14.52
CA LYS A 10 -10.38 4.70 15.09
C LYS A 10 -10.02 4.25 16.50
N LYS A 11 -10.97 4.25 17.44
CA LYS A 11 -10.71 3.85 18.84
C LYS A 11 -10.25 2.40 18.94
N ALA A 12 -10.98 1.47 18.33
CA ALA A 12 -10.66 0.04 18.38
C ALA A 12 -9.31 -0.27 17.73
N VAL A 13 -9.04 0.33 16.57
CA VAL A 13 -7.79 0.15 15.85
C VAL A 13 -6.60 0.73 16.62
N MET A 14 -6.74 1.92 17.23
CA MET A 14 -5.70 2.48 18.08
C MET A 14 -5.46 1.65 19.35
N HIS A 15 -6.50 1.06 19.95
CA HIS A 15 -6.33 0.14 21.09
C HIS A 15 -5.59 -1.14 20.69
N ILE A 16 -5.88 -1.72 19.53
CA ILE A 16 -5.16 -2.89 19.00
C ILE A 16 -3.69 -2.53 18.76
N TYR A 17 -3.44 -1.38 18.11
CA TYR A 17 -2.11 -0.90 17.79
C TYR A 17 -1.26 -0.58 19.03
N SER A 18 -1.87 -0.01 20.08
CA SER A 18 -1.19 0.32 21.34
C SER A 18 -1.00 -0.88 22.28
N SER A 19 -1.56 -2.04 21.94
CA SER A 19 -1.51 -3.25 22.77
C SER A 19 -0.43 -4.23 22.29
N ALA A 20 -0.23 -5.31 23.05
CA ALA A 20 0.60 -6.47 22.64
C ALA A 20 0.17 -7.09 21.29
N ASN A 21 -0.98 -6.68 20.73
CA ASN A 21 -1.50 -7.14 19.45
C ASN A 21 -1.01 -6.33 18.22
N ARG A 22 -0.07 -5.40 18.40
CA ARG A 22 0.54 -4.63 17.30
C ARG A 22 1.08 -5.51 16.18
N GLU A 23 1.80 -6.58 16.52
CA GLU A 23 2.37 -7.51 15.55
C GLU A 23 1.28 -8.20 14.71
N SER A 24 0.15 -8.57 15.33
CA SER A 24 -0.98 -9.15 14.61
C SER A 24 -1.61 -8.16 13.64
N TYR A 25 -1.68 -6.89 14.02
CA TYR A 25 -2.19 -5.84 13.16
C TYR A 25 -1.24 -5.55 11.98
N GLU A 26 0.06 -5.50 12.21
CA GLU A 26 1.08 -5.39 11.17
C GLU A 26 1.03 -6.58 10.20
N ARG A 27 0.84 -7.81 10.70
CA ARG A 27 0.60 -8.99 9.85
C ARG A 27 -0.68 -8.88 9.03
N TYR A 28 -1.76 -8.35 9.60
CA TYR A 28 -3.01 -8.10 8.88
C TYR A 28 -2.81 -7.09 7.75
N LEU A 29 -2.19 -5.93 8.03
CA LEU A 29 -1.87 -4.92 7.01
C LEU A 29 -1.01 -5.50 5.89
N ASN A 30 0.03 -6.27 6.23
CA ASN A 30 0.86 -6.93 5.24
C ASN A 30 0.06 -7.83 4.30
N LYS A 31 -0.86 -8.65 4.83
CA LYS A 31 -1.70 -9.54 4.01
C LYS A 31 -2.67 -8.77 3.12
N VAL A 32 -3.33 -7.75 3.66
CA VAL A 32 -4.30 -6.93 2.91
C VAL A 32 -3.59 -6.18 1.79
N TYR A 33 -2.48 -5.51 2.09
CA TYR A 33 -1.77 -4.74 1.07
C TYR A 33 -1.05 -5.61 0.05
N GLN A 34 -0.57 -6.80 0.42
CA GLN A 34 -0.10 -7.78 -0.56
C GLN A 34 -1.19 -8.09 -1.59
N TYR A 35 -2.40 -8.43 -1.13
CA TYR A 35 -3.51 -8.73 -2.03
C TYR A 35 -3.92 -7.53 -2.89
N VAL A 36 -4.09 -6.36 -2.28
CA VAL A 36 -4.53 -5.14 -2.98
C VAL A 36 -3.54 -4.72 -4.05
N VAL A 37 -2.24 -4.69 -3.73
CA VAL A 37 -1.20 -4.29 -4.68
C VAL A 37 -1.07 -5.29 -5.81
N THR A 38 -1.06 -6.60 -5.52
CA THR A 38 -1.03 -7.63 -6.56
C THR A 38 -2.20 -7.45 -7.53
N LYS A 39 -3.44 -7.30 -7.02
CA LYS A 39 -4.62 -7.12 -7.88
C LYS A 39 -4.60 -5.82 -8.68
N TYR A 40 -4.06 -4.75 -8.11
CA TYR A 40 -3.88 -3.49 -8.84
C TYR A 40 -2.90 -3.66 -10.01
N ILE A 41 -1.72 -4.24 -9.76
CA ILE A 41 -0.70 -4.42 -10.80
C ILE A 41 -1.21 -5.36 -11.91
N GLU A 42 -1.80 -6.49 -11.53
CA GLU A 42 -2.38 -7.46 -12.48
C GLU A 42 -3.49 -6.85 -13.34
N SER A 43 -4.33 -5.98 -12.78
CA SER A 43 -5.48 -5.41 -13.51
C SER A 43 -5.11 -4.24 -14.40
N VAL A 44 -4.26 -3.32 -13.91
CA VAL A 44 -3.94 -2.08 -14.64
C VAL A 44 -2.91 -2.31 -15.74
N PHE A 45 -2.05 -3.31 -15.58
CA PHE A 45 -0.94 -3.56 -16.49
C PHE A 45 -0.98 -4.94 -17.16
N ALA A 46 -2.15 -5.56 -17.22
CA ALA A 46 -2.38 -6.87 -17.83
C ALA A 46 -1.84 -6.98 -19.27
N ASP A 47 -1.88 -5.88 -20.02
CA ASP A 47 -1.50 -5.85 -21.44
C ASP A 47 -0.01 -5.62 -21.68
N ILE A 48 0.81 -5.44 -20.62
CA ILE A 48 2.25 -5.22 -20.75
C ILE A 48 2.99 -6.52 -20.41
N PRO A 49 3.80 -7.09 -21.32
CA PRO A 49 4.52 -8.33 -21.09
C PRO A 49 5.79 -8.11 -20.24
N ALA A 50 5.61 -7.58 -19.03
CA ALA A 50 6.68 -7.42 -18.06
C ALA A 50 7.12 -8.76 -17.48
N LYS A 51 8.38 -8.83 -17.03
CA LYS A 51 8.93 -10.03 -16.40
C LYS A 51 8.29 -10.26 -15.03
N GLU A 52 7.97 -11.51 -14.72
CA GLU A 52 7.37 -11.90 -13.44
C GLU A 52 8.22 -11.46 -12.24
N GLU A 53 9.54 -11.62 -12.32
CA GLU A 53 10.49 -11.20 -11.27
C GLU A 53 10.43 -9.68 -10.99
N ASP A 54 10.30 -8.86 -12.04
CA ASP A 54 10.17 -7.41 -11.89
C ASP A 54 8.81 -7.02 -11.30
N LEU A 55 7.74 -7.72 -11.70
CA LEU A 55 6.40 -7.53 -11.12
C LEU A 55 6.39 -7.86 -9.63
N GLU A 56 7.06 -8.93 -9.20
CA GLU A 56 7.20 -9.28 -7.79
C GLU A 56 7.94 -8.19 -7.00
N ILE A 57 9.02 -7.63 -7.57
CA ILE A 57 9.77 -6.52 -6.96
C ILE A 57 8.87 -5.29 -6.81
N ILE A 58 8.12 -4.93 -7.86
CA ILE A 58 7.20 -3.78 -7.86
C ILE A 58 6.07 -3.98 -6.83
N ILE A 59 5.47 -5.17 -6.79
CA ILE A 59 4.43 -5.51 -5.82
C ILE A 59 4.98 -5.39 -4.39
N LYS A 60 6.18 -5.90 -4.14
CA LYS A 60 6.84 -5.80 -2.84
C LYS A 60 7.11 -4.34 -2.46
N PHE A 61 7.58 -3.53 -3.40
CA PHE A 61 7.84 -2.10 -3.20
C PHE A 61 6.57 -1.37 -2.74
N PHE A 62 5.48 -1.44 -3.51
CA PHE A 62 4.23 -0.76 -3.16
C PHE A 62 3.60 -1.29 -1.87
N LYS A 63 3.67 -2.60 -1.61
CA LYS A 63 3.20 -3.16 -0.34
C LYS A 63 3.96 -2.53 0.83
N CYS A 64 5.29 -2.51 0.77
CA CYS A 64 6.12 -1.94 1.83
C CYS A 64 5.83 -0.46 2.05
N GLU A 65 5.66 0.31 0.96
CA GLU A 65 5.27 1.72 1.02
C GLU A 65 3.94 1.90 1.74
N LEU A 66 2.88 1.18 1.33
CA LEU A 66 1.55 1.28 1.93
C LEU A 66 1.52 0.86 3.40
N VAL A 67 2.22 -0.22 3.76
CA VAL A 67 2.35 -0.67 5.15
C VAL A 67 3.05 0.40 5.97
N GLY A 68 4.22 0.87 5.52
CA GLY A 68 5.02 1.88 6.22
C GLY A 68 4.23 3.17 6.43
N TYR A 69 3.56 3.65 5.39
CA TYR A 69 2.78 4.88 5.43
C TYR A 69 1.58 4.78 6.38
N THR A 70 0.88 3.64 6.39
CA THR A 70 -0.23 3.41 7.32
C THR A 70 0.27 3.36 8.77
N LEU A 71 1.39 2.67 9.02
CA LEU A 71 1.96 2.57 10.36
C LEU A 71 2.49 3.91 10.88
N ASP A 72 3.12 4.72 10.03
CA ASP A 72 3.53 6.08 10.36
C ASP A 72 2.32 6.94 10.78
N TRP A 73 1.26 6.97 9.97
CA TRP A 73 0.03 7.68 10.28
C TRP A 73 -0.59 7.24 11.61
N MET A 74 -0.58 5.93 11.88
CA MET A 74 -1.09 5.38 13.14
C MET A 74 -0.21 5.74 14.33
N SER A 75 1.12 5.73 14.16
CA SER A 75 2.07 6.15 15.17
C SER A 75 1.90 7.62 15.55
N ASP A 76 1.49 8.45 14.59
CA ASP A 76 1.13 9.85 14.80
C ASP A 76 -0.26 10.03 15.46
N GLY A 77 -0.99 8.94 15.74
CA GLY A 77 -2.33 9.00 16.35
C GLY A 77 -3.42 9.36 15.33
N MET A 78 -3.17 9.14 14.05
CA MET A 78 -4.09 9.41 12.95
C MET A 78 -4.53 10.89 12.93
N ARG A 79 -3.60 11.84 13.11
CA ARG A 79 -3.93 13.27 13.23
C ARG A 79 -4.02 13.99 11.89
N TYR A 80 -3.19 13.61 10.92
CA TYR A 80 -3.22 14.21 9.59
C TYR A 80 -4.19 13.51 8.64
N ASP A 81 -4.61 14.24 7.60
CA ASP A 81 -5.48 13.74 6.54
C ASP A 81 -4.70 12.82 5.58
N ILE A 82 -4.63 11.54 5.95
CA ILE A 82 -4.00 10.51 5.13
C ILE A 82 -4.65 10.36 3.76
N ARG A 83 -5.96 10.62 3.61
CA ARG A 83 -6.64 10.52 2.31
C ARG A 83 -6.12 11.59 1.35
N ASN A 84 -6.02 12.83 1.83
CA ASN A 84 -5.49 13.91 1.02
C ASN A 84 -4.01 13.70 0.66
N GLN A 85 -3.20 13.17 1.59
CA GLN A 85 -1.80 12.88 1.29
C GLN A 85 -1.65 11.71 0.29
N VAL A 86 -2.38 10.61 0.45
CA VAL A 86 -2.38 9.49 -0.51
C VAL A 86 -2.82 9.96 -1.89
N ARG A 87 -3.90 10.75 -1.98
CA ARG A 87 -4.33 11.36 -3.25
C ARG A 87 -3.21 12.18 -3.88
N ARG A 88 -2.53 13.01 -3.09
CA ARG A 88 -1.44 13.85 -3.58
C ARG A 88 -0.25 13.02 -4.05
N ILE A 89 0.09 11.92 -3.38
CA ILE A 89 1.13 10.98 -3.82
C ILE A 89 0.74 10.38 -5.18
N CYS A 90 -0.51 9.90 -5.33
CA CYS A 90 -0.99 9.37 -6.61
C CYS A 90 -0.87 10.39 -7.75
N GLU A 91 -1.19 11.67 -7.49
CA GLU A 91 -1.03 12.74 -8.49
C GLU A 91 0.44 13.00 -8.83
N LEU A 92 1.32 13.03 -7.83
CA LEU A 92 2.74 13.34 -8.03
C LEU A 92 3.49 12.24 -8.77
N PHE A 93 3.09 10.98 -8.55
CA PHE A 93 3.73 9.80 -9.12
C PHE A 93 2.95 9.20 -10.29
N ASP A 94 1.91 9.87 -10.77
CA ASP A 94 1.10 9.38 -11.89
C ASP A 94 1.98 9.03 -13.10
N GLY A 95 1.67 7.90 -13.74
CA GLY A 95 2.46 7.35 -14.85
C GLY A 95 3.81 6.71 -14.49
N THR A 96 4.35 6.91 -13.28
CA THR A 96 5.68 6.37 -12.90
C THR A 96 5.69 4.83 -12.93
N THR A 97 4.65 4.20 -12.38
CA THR A 97 4.51 2.73 -12.38
C THR A 97 4.43 2.17 -13.79
N LYS A 98 3.72 2.86 -14.69
CA LYS A 98 3.62 2.45 -16.10
C LYS A 98 4.99 2.44 -16.76
N ILE A 99 5.80 3.48 -16.54
CA ILE A 99 7.16 3.56 -17.08
C ILE A 99 8.03 2.42 -16.53
N ALA A 100 7.94 2.11 -15.24
CA ALA A 100 8.70 1.00 -14.64
C ALA A 100 8.34 -0.35 -15.28
N ILE A 101 7.06 -0.62 -15.49
CA ILE A 101 6.58 -1.86 -16.09
C ILE A 101 6.93 -1.93 -17.58
N GLN A 102 6.87 -0.81 -18.31
CA GLN A 102 7.33 -0.74 -19.70
C GLN A 102 8.83 -1.07 -19.82
N ARG A 103 9.67 -0.54 -18.93
CA ARG A 103 11.12 -0.86 -18.90
C ARG A 103 11.40 -2.33 -18.64
N SER A 104 10.53 -3.01 -17.90
CA SER A 104 10.64 -4.46 -17.68
C SER A 104 10.39 -5.25 -18.97
N ALA A 105 9.45 -4.80 -19.80
CA ALA A 105 9.13 -5.44 -21.08
C ALA A 105 10.19 -5.18 -22.19
N GLU A 106 10.97 -4.11 -22.08
CA GLU A 106 11.97 -3.70 -23.08
C GLU A 106 13.32 -4.43 -22.95
N LYS A 107 13.55 -5.16 -21.86
CA LYS A 107 14.82 -5.84 -21.54
C LYS A 107 14.59 -7.31 -21.27
#